data_AF-A0A2N5ZRC2-F1
#
_entry.id   AF-A0A2N5ZRC2-F1
#
_cell.length_a   1.000
_cell.length_b   1.000
_cell.length_c   1.000
_cell.angle_alpha   90.00
_cell.angle_beta   90.00
_cell.angle_gamma   90.00
#
_symmetry.space_group_name_H-M   'P 1'
#
loop_
_entity.id
_entity.type
_entity.pdbx_description
1 polymer ?
#
loop_
_entity_poly.entity_id
_entity_poly.type
_entity_poly.pdbx_seq_one_letter_code
_entity_poly.pdbx_strand_id
1 'polypeptide(L)'
;MQSIKEKIRYTIFYLLLFSLSLSPFRVSAATQESLITSVTLLLVCGDGFIQGLEVCDPGEPPIMPPDLNGLTCLDYGYNSGDLGCLSDCTDYDTGSCYTCGNLTKEDAEECDASDFGSSTCITFGFTGGSLSCTGDCRISLDNCESEDVIFGGGGGGGSTGGNSGNATGFNPGSDVPPGETKVIVRGKSYPNSDVHILLDGKVIGIARTDSLADFYFETDELAPGVSGFGFWSEDPVGLKSTLLSLTFRVTSGAVTNISGVYISPTIDIDKKTVKRGDDIMVFGNTIPESGVNVHINSPQEFINSVESTEDGAWEFVFNTEPLEEEFHTAKAMFTIASEDTDLQSGFSKSISFFVGTVGGTAVCDEADLNADGRVNITDFSILLYHWGTDNECADQNQNGEVDLIDFSVMMYYWTG
;
A
#
# COMPACT_ATOMS: atom_id res chain seq x y z
N MET A 1 -8.31 -40.41 -85.42
CA MET A 1 -7.44 -39.81 -84.36
C MET A 1 -7.83 -38.36 -84.05
N GLN A 2 -9.13 -38.04 -84.03
CA GLN A 2 -9.64 -36.66 -83.90
C GLN A 2 -10.74 -36.55 -82.83
N SER A 3 -11.50 -37.63 -82.59
CA SER A 3 -12.53 -37.71 -81.55
C SER A 3 -12.00 -37.82 -80.10
N ILE A 4 -10.76 -38.28 -79.91
CA ILE A 4 -10.15 -38.42 -78.56
C ILE A 4 -9.60 -37.07 -78.05
N LYS A 5 -9.17 -36.17 -78.95
CA LYS A 5 -8.62 -34.85 -78.57
C LYS A 5 -9.69 -33.86 -78.07
N GLU A 6 -10.93 -33.99 -78.54
CA GLU A 6 -12.05 -33.13 -78.08
C GLU A 6 -12.60 -33.54 -76.71
N LYS A 7 -12.70 -34.84 -76.43
CA LYS A 7 -13.14 -35.31 -75.10
C LYS A 7 -12.15 -34.91 -74.00
N ILE A 8 -10.84 -34.98 -74.27
CA ILE A 8 -9.79 -34.59 -73.31
C ILE A 8 -9.84 -33.08 -73.02
N ARG A 9 -10.16 -32.24 -74.02
CA ARG A 9 -10.30 -30.78 -73.80
C ARG A 9 -11.48 -30.43 -72.91
N TYR A 10 -12.63 -31.09 -73.06
CA TYR A 10 -13.79 -30.85 -72.19
C TYR A 10 -13.62 -31.37 -70.77
N THR A 11 -12.94 -32.51 -70.60
CA THR A 11 -12.68 -33.07 -69.25
C THR A 11 -11.65 -32.23 -68.48
N ILE A 12 -10.62 -31.68 -69.15
CA ILE A 12 -9.65 -30.77 -68.52
C ILE A 12 -10.29 -29.42 -68.17
N PHE A 13 -11.20 -28.90 -69.01
CA PHE A 13 -11.90 -27.64 -68.74
C PHE A 13 -12.88 -27.76 -67.56
N TYR A 14 -13.57 -28.90 -67.42
CA TYR A 14 -14.43 -29.17 -66.25
C TYR A 14 -13.62 -29.42 -64.97
N LEU A 15 -12.45 -30.06 -65.05
CA LEU A 15 -11.55 -30.23 -63.89
C LEU A 15 -10.95 -28.90 -63.41
N LEU A 16 -10.63 -27.99 -64.34
CA LEU A 16 -10.15 -26.64 -63.99
C LEU A 16 -11.26 -25.72 -63.44
N LEU A 17 -12.50 -25.86 -63.92
CA LEU A 17 -13.65 -25.12 -63.38
C LEU A 17 -14.11 -25.65 -62.00
N PHE A 18 -13.96 -26.95 -61.74
CA PHE A 18 -14.30 -27.54 -60.43
C PHE A 18 -13.22 -27.27 -59.37
N SER A 19 -11.97 -26.98 -59.77
CA SER A 19 -10.92 -26.51 -58.85
C SER A 19 -11.04 -25.04 -58.47
N LEU A 20 -11.93 -24.27 -59.12
CA LEU A 20 -12.13 -22.84 -58.85
C LEU A 20 -13.31 -22.53 -57.90
N SER A 21 -14.05 -23.54 -57.44
CA SER A 21 -15.20 -23.37 -56.53
C SER A 21 -15.03 -23.97 -55.13
N LEU A 22 -13.83 -24.45 -54.79
CA LEU A 22 -13.45 -24.82 -53.42
C LEU A 22 -12.42 -23.81 -52.92
N SER A 23 -12.87 -22.58 -52.65
CA SER A 23 -12.17 -21.75 -51.69
C SER A 23 -12.17 -22.49 -50.35
N PRO A 24 -11.02 -22.75 -49.70
CA PRO A 24 -11.06 -23.08 -48.29
C PRO A 24 -11.73 -21.88 -47.63
N PHE A 25 -12.85 -22.10 -46.96
CA PHE A 25 -13.33 -21.19 -45.94
C PHE A 25 -12.18 -21.09 -44.94
N ARG A 26 -11.32 -20.07 -45.10
CA ARG A 26 -10.40 -19.68 -44.06
C ARG A 26 -11.32 -19.10 -42.99
N VAL A 27 -11.65 -19.92 -41.99
CA VAL A 27 -11.95 -19.39 -40.68
C VAL A 27 -10.68 -18.65 -40.30
N SER A 28 -10.68 -17.34 -40.52
CA SER A 28 -9.72 -16.47 -39.87
C SER A 28 -10.04 -16.65 -38.39
N ALA A 29 -9.22 -17.41 -37.68
CA ALA A 29 -9.09 -17.19 -36.25
C ALA A 29 -8.70 -15.72 -36.16
N ALA A 30 -9.66 -14.86 -35.81
CA ALA A 30 -9.35 -13.50 -35.42
C ALA A 30 -8.39 -13.66 -34.24
N THR A 31 -7.12 -13.36 -34.46
CA THR A 31 -6.19 -13.11 -33.36
C THR A 31 -6.77 -11.89 -32.67
N GLN A 32 -7.50 -12.14 -31.58
CA GLN A 32 -8.07 -11.08 -30.76
C GLN A 32 -6.88 -10.31 -30.21
N GLU A 33 -6.70 -9.07 -30.67
CA GLU A 33 -5.75 -8.12 -30.09
C GLU A 33 -6.25 -7.84 -28.67
N SER A 34 -5.75 -8.60 -27.70
CA SER A 34 -6.00 -8.33 -26.30
C SER A 34 -5.40 -6.97 -25.99
N LEU A 35 -6.20 -6.06 -25.43
CA LEU A 35 -5.68 -4.83 -24.85
C LEU A 35 -4.69 -5.22 -23.75
N ILE A 36 -3.48 -4.66 -23.79
CA ILE A 36 -2.46 -4.89 -22.77
C ILE A 36 -2.34 -3.61 -21.95
N THR A 37 -2.53 -3.73 -20.64
CA THR A 37 -2.21 -2.70 -19.65
C THR A 37 -0.99 -3.15 -18.85
N SER A 38 -0.13 -2.22 -18.44
CA SER A 38 1.04 -2.51 -17.61
C SER A 38 1.05 -1.60 -16.39
N VAL A 39 1.27 -2.21 -15.23
CA VAL A 39 1.52 -1.54 -13.95
C VAL A 39 2.93 -1.95 -13.54
N THR A 40 3.86 -1.00 -13.56
CA THR A 40 5.22 -1.22 -13.07
C THR A 40 5.32 -0.59 -11.71
N LEU A 41 5.62 -1.39 -10.70
CA LEU A 41 6.03 -0.89 -9.41
C LEU A 41 7.46 -0.38 -9.50
N LEU A 42 7.60 0.94 -9.47
CA LEU A 42 8.82 1.61 -9.05
C LEU A 42 8.51 2.05 -7.61
N LEU A 43 8.94 1.24 -6.65
CA LEU A 43 8.69 1.39 -5.22
C LEU A 43 9.52 2.57 -4.68
N VAL A 44 9.08 3.78 -4.99
CA VAL A 44 9.54 4.99 -4.32
C VAL A 44 8.34 5.79 -3.82
N CYS A 45 7.21 5.74 -4.55
CA CYS A 45 6.09 6.66 -4.33
C CYS A 45 5.08 6.20 -3.26
N GLY A 46 4.76 7.11 -2.35
CA GLY A 46 3.80 6.95 -1.26
C GLY A 46 4.41 6.56 0.07
N ASP A 47 5.75 6.63 0.21
CA ASP A 47 6.46 6.27 1.43
C ASP A 47 6.70 7.47 2.36
N GLY A 48 6.19 8.65 2.01
CA GLY A 48 6.29 9.88 2.79
C GLY A 48 7.63 10.59 2.66
N PHE A 49 8.52 10.17 1.77
CA PHE A 49 9.84 10.78 1.57
C PHE A 49 10.14 10.96 0.10
N ILE A 50 10.54 12.16 -0.31
CA ILE A 50 11.00 12.37 -1.68
C ILE A 50 12.34 11.66 -1.90
N GLN A 51 12.36 10.65 -2.77
CA GLN A 51 13.57 9.90 -3.10
C GLN A 51 13.71 9.63 -4.61
N GLY A 52 14.94 9.39 -5.07
CA GLY A 52 15.19 9.02 -6.48
C GLY A 52 14.75 10.07 -7.50
N LEU A 53 13.73 9.73 -8.31
CA LEU A 53 13.19 10.56 -9.41
C LEU A 53 11.90 11.32 -9.03
N GLU A 54 11.52 11.27 -7.76
CA GLU A 54 10.29 11.89 -7.29
C GLU A 54 10.38 13.40 -7.22
N VAL A 55 9.27 14.04 -7.56
CA VAL A 55 9.12 15.48 -7.43
C VAL A 55 8.45 15.84 -6.09
N CYS A 56 7.62 14.93 -5.58
CA CYS A 56 6.90 14.97 -4.31
C CYS A 56 6.52 13.53 -3.91
N ASP A 57 6.07 13.34 -2.67
CA ASP A 57 5.50 12.08 -2.19
C ASP A 57 4.12 12.30 -1.52
N PRO A 58 3.07 11.53 -1.86
CA PRO A 58 1.73 11.69 -1.29
C PRO A 58 1.57 11.18 0.15
N GLY A 59 2.50 10.37 0.66
CA GLY A 59 2.44 9.72 1.96
C GLY A 59 1.25 8.76 2.12
N GLU A 60 1.00 8.33 3.37
CA GLU A 60 -0.18 7.53 3.76
C GLU A 60 -0.88 8.17 4.98
N PRO A 61 -1.70 9.22 4.79
CA PRO A 61 -2.39 9.90 5.88
C PRO A 61 -3.40 8.98 6.58
N PRO A 62 -3.56 9.08 7.92
CA PRO A 62 -2.97 10.08 8.82
C PRO A 62 -1.61 9.68 9.40
N ILE A 63 -1.08 8.51 9.03
CA ILE A 63 0.09 7.89 9.65
C ILE A 63 1.37 8.61 9.20
N MET A 64 1.40 8.98 7.92
CA MET A 64 2.55 9.64 7.31
C MET A 64 2.06 10.77 6.39
N PRO A 65 2.39 12.04 6.68
CA PRO A 65 1.97 13.16 5.86
C PRO A 65 2.69 13.16 4.49
N PRO A 66 2.12 13.82 3.46
CA PRO A 66 2.80 14.01 2.19
C PRO A 66 4.09 14.83 2.36
N ASP A 67 5.12 14.50 1.59
CA ASP A 67 6.34 15.30 1.43
C ASP A 67 6.28 16.08 0.11
N LEU A 68 6.03 17.39 0.21
CA LEU A 68 5.85 18.28 -0.93
C LEU A 68 7.08 19.19 -1.16
N ASN A 69 8.24 18.85 -0.56
CA ASN A 69 9.45 19.69 -0.61
C ASN A 69 9.23 21.13 -0.10
N GLY A 70 8.26 21.32 0.81
CA GLY A 70 7.87 22.63 1.33
C GLY A 70 7.15 23.55 0.34
N LEU A 71 6.78 23.06 -0.85
CA LEU A 71 5.98 23.83 -1.80
C LEU A 71 4.52 23.91 -1.38
N THR A 72 3.86 24.97 -1.85
CA THR A 72 2.46 25.27 -1.59
C THR A 72 1.76 25.68 -2.89
N CYS A 73 0.44 25.79 -2.85
CA CYS A 73 -0.34 26.33 -3.97
C CYS A 73 0.14 27.72 -4.43
N LEU A 74 0.80 28.50 -3.55
CA LEU A 74 1.37 29.82 -3.88
C LEU A 74 2.50 29.73 -4.92
N ASP A 75 3.30 28.68 -4.87
CA ASP A 75 4.40 28.45 -5.80
C ASP A 75 3.90 28.16 -7.23
N TYR A 76 2.63 27.76 -7.34
CA TYR A 76 1.92 27.48 -8.60
C TYR A 76 0.97 28.62 -9.02
N GLY A 77 1.01 29.76 -8.33
CA GLY A 77 0.25 30.96 -8.70
C GLY A 77 -1.18 31.03 -8.15
N TYR A 78 -1.52 30.19 -7.17
CA TYR A 78 -2.79 30.22 -6.45
C TYR A 78 -2.63 30.87 -5.08
N ASN A 79 -3.65 31.52 -4.55
CA ASN A 79 -3.54 32.22 -3.27
C ASN A 79 -4.05 31.38 -2.07
N SER A 80 -4.64 30.21 -2.31
CA SER A 80 -5.20 29.33 -1.28
C SER A 80 -5.32 27.88 -1.77
N GLY A 81 -5.75 26.98 -0.89
CA GLY A 81 -5.93 25.55 -1.13
C GLY A 81 -4.79 24.68 -0.62
N ASP A 82 -4.96 23.37 -0.80
CA ASP A 82 -4.01 22.34 -0.37
C ASP A 82 -3.29 21.76 -1.59
N LEU A 83 -1.97 21.89 -1.64
CA LEU A 83 -1.16 21.27 -2.70
C LEU A 83 -1.08 19.77 -2.42
N GLY A 84 -1.39 18.94 -3.40
CA GLY A 84 -1.22 17.49 -3.31
C GLY A 84 0.01 17.03 -4.09
N CYS A 85 0.30 15.74 -3.96
CA CYS A 85 1.19 15.03 -4.86
C CYS A 85 0.40 14.04 -5.69
N LEU A 86 0.71 13.90 -6.99
CA LEU A 86 0.09 12.85 -7.79
C LEU A 86 0.47 11.47 -7.23
N SER A 87 -0.43 10.49 -7.38
CA SER A 87 -0.22 9.12 -6.87
C SER A 87 0.92 8.36 -7.55
N ASP A 88 1.53 8.94 -8.59
CA ASP A 88 2.72 8.42 -9.28
C ASP A 88 3.99 9.24 -9.01
N CYS A 89 3.91 10.27 -8.14
CA CYS A 89 5.02 11.12 -7.72
C CYS A 89 5.74 11.88 -8.85
N THR A 90 5.13 11.94 -10.05
CA THR A 90 5.74 12.57 -11.23
C THR A 90 5.53 14.07 -11.30
N ASP A 91 4.50 14.59 -10.63
CA ASP A 91 4.16 16.01 -10.59
C ASP A 91 3.28 16.32 -9.36
N TYR A 92 3.10 17.60 -9.07
CA TYR A 92 2.21 18.06 -8.01
C TYR A 92 0.75 18.07 -8.47
N ASP A 93 -0.15 17.72 -7.56
CA ASP A 93 -1.60 17.82 -7.78
C ASP A 93 -2.09 19.21 -7.33
N THR A 94 -2.39 20.08 -8.30
CA THR A 94 -2.98 21.39 -8.06
C THR A 94 -4.51 21.39 -8.08
N GLY A 95 -5.16 20.23 -8.17
CA GLY A 95 -6.61 20.10 -8.25
C GLY A 95 -7.36 20.64 -7.03
N SER A 96 -6.68 20.77 -5.88
CA SER A 96 -7.22 21.37 -4.65
C SER A 96 -6.68 22.79 -4.38
N CYS A 97 -5.93 23.38 -5.31
CA CYS A 97 -5.47 24.77 -5.27
C CYS A 97 -6.51 25.71 -5.91
N TYR A 98 -6.73 26.89 -5.32
CA TYR A 98 -7.70 27.87 -5.81
C TYR A 98 -7.30 29.32 -5.47
N THR A 99 -7.90 30.30 -6.15
CA THR A 99 -7.60 31.72 -5.92
C THR A 99 -8.80 32.46 -5.37
N CYS A 100 -8.86 32.53 -4.05
CA CYS A 100 -9.93 33.23 -3.37
C CYS A 100 -9.95 34.75 -3.67
N GLY A 101 -11.12 35.28 -3.99
CA GLY A 101 -11.38 36.70 -4.25
C GLY A 101 -11.22 37.11 -5.72
N ASN A 102 -11.33 36.17 -6.64
CA ASN A 102 -11.28 36.39 -8.09
C ASN A 102 -12.68 36.53 -8.74
N LEU A 103 -13.74 36.48 -7.94
CA LEU A 103 -15.16 36.61 -8.31
C LEU A 103 -15.77 35.42 -9.06
N THR A 104 -15.10 34.26 -9.11
CA THR A 104 -15.59 33.07 -9.80
C THR A 104 -15.43 31.85 -8.93
N LYS A 105 -16.53 31.19 -8.54
CA LYS A 105 -16.43 29.96 -7.74
C LYS A 105 -15.82 28.80 -8.56
N GLU A 106 -14.57 28.43 -8.26
CA GLU A 106 -13.93 27.22 -8.77
C GLU A 106 -14.43 25.93 -8.07
N ASP A 107 -14.18 24.76 -8.67
CA ASP A 107 -14.62 23.47 -8.11
C ASP A 107 -13.97 23.15 -6.74
N ALA A 108 -12.77 23.68 -6.47
CA ALA A 108 -12.01 23.44 -5.24
C ALA A 108 -12.38 24.40 -4.09
N GLU A 109 -13.02 25.55 -4.37
CA GLU A 109 -13.45 26.49 -3.33
C GLU A 109 -14.95 26.38 -3.05
N GLU A 110 -15.37 26.71 -1.82
CA GLU A 110 -16.78 26.59 -1.45
C GLU A 110 -17.60 27.80 -1.91
N CYS A 111 -16.96 28.96 -2.03
CA CYS A 111 -17.54 30.22 -2.47
C CYS A 111 -16.46 31.21 -2.92
N ASP A 112 -16.81 32.22 -3.72
CA ASP A 112 -15.98 33.42 -3.93
C ASP A 112 -16.85 34.67 -3.83
N ALA A 113 -16.57 35.52 -2.84
CA ALA A 113 -17.35 36.72 -2.52
C ALA A 113 -18.85 36.42 -2.32
N SER A 114 -19.69 36.66 -3.34
CA SER A 114 -21.13 36.36 -3.32
C SER A 114 -21.53 35.20 -4.24
N ASP A 115 -20.56 34.56 -4.90
CA ASP A 115 -20.77 33.36 -5.70
C ASP A 115 -20.67 32.13 -4.78
N PHE A 116 -21.83 31.55 -4.48
CA PHE A 116 -21.95 30.34 -3.66
C PHE A 116 -22.37 29.13 -4.52
N GLY A 117 -22.35 29.26 -5.85
CA GLY A 117 -22.95 28.30 -6.76
C GLY A 117 -24.45 28.10 -6.49
N SER A 118 -24.86 26.87 -6.18
CA SER A 118 -26.26 26.52 -5.85
C SER A 118 -26.56 26.50 -4.35
N SER A 119 -25.57 26.83 -3.53
CA SER A 119 -25.67 26.77 -2.07
C SER A 119 -26.46 27.94 -1.51
N THR A 120 -27.31 27.67 -0.53
CA THR A 120 -28.07 28.66 0.25
C THR A 120 -28.13 28.22 1.71
N CYS A 121 -28.51 29.09 2.64
CA CYS A 121 -28.77 28.66 4.03
C CYS A 121 -29.78 27.49 4.09
N ILE A 122 -30.76 27.47 3.19
CA ILE A 122 -31.77 26.41 3.11
C ILE A 122 -31.15 25.06 2.69
N THR A 123 -30.17 25.04 1.78
CA THR A 123 -29.51 23.79 1.37
C THR A 123 -28.68 23.17 2.50
N PHE A 124 -28.27 23.97 3.50
CA PHE A 124 -27.57 23.50 4.70
C PHE A 124 -28.51 23.24 5.89
N GLY A 125 -29.83 23.26 5.68
CA GLY A 125 -30.82 22.89 6.70
C GLY A 125 -31.33 24.02 7.59
N PHE A 126 -31.02 25.28 7.25
CA PHE A 126 -31.54 26.46 7.94
C PHE A 126 -32.87 26.94 7.33
N THR A 127 -33.64 27.75 8.06
CA THR A 127 -34.95 28.23 7.58
C THR A 127 -34.86 29.52 6.76
N GLY A 128 -33.74 30.26 6.90
CA GLY A 128 -33.51 31.52 6.20
C GLY A 128 -32.11 32.07 6.41
N GLY A 129 -31.93 33.37 6.16
CA GLY A 129 -30.65 34.09 6.29
C GLY A 129 -29.82 34.20 5.01
N SER A 130 -28.57 34.64 5.15
CA SER A 130 -27.65 34.89 4.04
C SER A 130 -26.31 34.19 4.25
N LEU A 131 -25.77 33.53 3.23
CA LEU A 131 -24.39 33.01 3.27
C LEU A 131 -23.39 34.16 3.21
N SER A 132 -22.27 34.00 3.89
CA SER A 132 -21.09 34.86 3.74
C SER A 132 -19.88 34.02 3.40
N CYS A 133 -19.05 34.51 2.48
CA CYS A 133 -17.80 33.84 2.14
C CYS A 133 -16.68 34.39 3.03
N THR A 134 -15.91 33.51 3.67
CA THR A 134 -14.75 33.92 4.49
C THR A 134 -13.58 34.32 3.59
N GLY A 135 -12.54 34.93 4.19
CA GLY A 135 -11.31 35.31 3.47
C GLY A 135 -10.51 34.12 2.92
N ASP A 136 -10.83 32.89 3.35
CA ASP A 136 -10.21 31.64 2.89
C ASP A 136 -11.17 30.85 1.96
N CYS A 137 -12.22 31.50 1.45
CA CYS A 137 -13.22 30.94 0.55
C CYS A 137 -13.92 29.69 1.09
N ARG A 138 -14.30 29.76 2.37
CA ARG A 138 -15.21 28.83 3.04
C ARG A 138 -16.56 29.48 3.26
N ILE A 139 -17.63 28.69 3.18
CA ILE A 139 -18.97 29.18 3.47
C ILE A 139 -19.12 29.35 4.99
N SER A 140 -19.37 30.58 5.44
CA SER A 140 -19.84 30.84 6.81
C SER A 140 -21.36 30.81 6.86
N LEU A 141 -21.86 30.04 7.83
CA LEU A 141 -23.28 29.89 8.15
C LEU A 141 -23.72 30.80 9.30
N ASP A 142 -22.86 31.70 9.77
CA ASP A 142 -23.11 32.53 10.97
C ASP A 142 -24.29 33.50 10.78
N ASN A 143 -24.58 33.85 9.52
CA ASN A 143 -25.69 34.71 9.11
C ASN A 143 -26.92 33.91 8.63
N CYS A 144 -26.92 32.58 8.80
CA CYS A 144 -28.09 31.74 8.55
C CYS A 144 -29.02 31.70 9.76
N GLU A 145 -30.31 31.80 9.50
CA GLU A 145 -31.35 31.79 10.54
C GLU A 145 -31.80 30.36 10.79
N SER A 146 -31.69 29.89 12.03
CA SER A 146 -32.30 28.63 12.47
C SER A 146 -33.57 28.94 13.27
N GLU A 147 -34.64 28.18 13.05
CA GLU A 147 -35.77 28.20 13.97
C GLU A 147 -35.44 27.38 15.22
N ASP A 148 -35.44 28.03 16.38
CA ASP A 148 -35.56 27.35 17.67
C ASP A 148 -36.91 26.65 17.73
N VAL A 149 -36.94 25.32 17.54
CA VAL A 149 -38.18 24.55 17.65
C VAL A 149 -38.31 23.92 19.03
N ILE A 150 -39.17 24.51 19.87
CA ILE A 150 -39.84 23.82 20.99
C ILE A 150 -40.74 22.72 20.39
N PHE A 151 -40.59 21.49 20.86
CA PHE A 151 -41.39 20.33 20.47
C PHE A 151 -42.91 20.57 20.58
N GLY A 152 -43.64 20.32 19.50
CA GLY A 152 -45.11 20.26 19.47
C GLY A 152 -45.60 19.57 18.20
N GLY A 153 -46.19 18.37 18.35
CA GLY A 153 -46.55 17.49 17.24
C GLY A 153 -47.85 17.83 16.50
N GLY A 154 -48.14 17.01 15.49
CA GLY A 154 -49.49 16.84 14.96
C GLY A 154 -49.61 16.79 13.44
N GLY A 155 -49.79 15.58 12.90
CA GLY A 155 -50.90 15.26 11.97
C GLY A 155 -50.85 15.71 10.50
N GLY A 156 -50.63 14.72 9.63
CA GLY A 156 -51.64 14.30 8.64
C GLY A 156 -51.68 14.96 7.26
N GLY A 157 -51.91 14.12 6.24
CA GLY A 157 -52.56 14.49 4.97
C GLY A 157 -51.71 14.25 3.73
N GLY A 158 -52.02 13.19 2.98
CA GLY A 158 -51.33 12.82 1.75
C GLY A 158 -51.78 13.56 0.49
N SER A 159 -51.12 13.25 -0.64
CA SER A 159 -51.73 13.20 -1.97
C SER A 159 -50.79 12.58 -3.01
N THR A 160 -51.45 12.03 -4.01
CA THR A 160 -51.12 11.15 -5.13
C THR A 160 -50.36 11.78 -6.31
N GLY A 161 -49.73 10.92 -7.12
CA GLY A 161 -49.42 11.14 -8.55
C GLY A 161 -48.00 10.66 -8.91
N GLY A 162 -47.79 9.50 -9.53
CA GLY A 162 -47.74 9.30 -11.00
C GLY A 162 -46.38 9.77 -11.55
N ASN A 163 -45.53 8.97 -12.22
CA ASN A 163 -45.82 8.15 -13.39
C ASN A 163 -44.66 7.17 -13.70
N SER A 164 -44.97 6.07 -14.38
CA SER A 164 -44.03 5.09 -14.91
C SER A 164 -43.12 5.67 -16.01
N GLY A 165 -41.81 5.60 -15.81
CA GLY A 165 -40.80 5.82 -16.84
C GLY A 165 -40.64 4.57 -17.71
N ASN A 166 -40.99 4.70 -18.98
CA ASN A 166 -40.86 3.68 -20.02
C ASN A 166 -39.38 3.57 -20.43
N ALA A 167 -38.76 2.41 -20.21
CA ALA A 167 -37.38 2.15 -20.62
C ALA A 167 -37.31 1.95 -22.14
N THR A 168 -36.71 2.90 -22.85
CA THR A 168 -36.41 2.81 -24.27
C THR A 168 -34.94 2.48 -24.50
N GLY A 169 -34.68 1.40 -25.25
CA GLY A 169 -33.54 1.35 -26.16
C GLY A 169 -32.28 0.64 -25.66
N PHE A 170 -32.34 -0.67 -25.46
CA PHE A 170 -31.13 -1.50 -25.55
C PHE A 170 -30.88 -1.82 -27.03
N ASN A 171 -29.83 -1.24 -27.59
CA ASN A 171 -29.30 -1.58 -28.90
C ASN A 171 -28.27 -2.70 -28.68
N PRO A 172 -28.40 -3.91 -29.25
CA PRO A 172 -27.37 -4.93 -29.10
C PRO A 172 -26.14 -4.48 -29.89
N GLY A 173 -25.15 -3.94 -29.17
CA GLY A 173 -23.80 -3.74 -29.67
C GLY A 173 -23.19 -5.10 -30.03
N SER A 174 -22.36 -5.11 -31.06
CA SER A 174 -21.74 -6.30 -31.65
C SER A 174 -21.24 -7.29 -30.60
N ASP A 175 -21.56 -8.58 -30.80
CA ASP A 175 -20.96 -9.72 -30.12
C ASP A 175 -19.48 -9.86 -30.50
N VAL A 176 -18.66 -8.90 -30.09
CA VAL A 176 -17.23 -9.15 -29.88
C VAL A 176 -17.19 -9.83 -28.51
N PRO A 177 -16.78 -11.11 -28.42
CA PRO A 177 -16.55 -11.73 -27.12
C PRO A 177 -15.65 -10.80 -26.32
N PRO A 178 -16.03 -10.36 -25.10
CA PRO A 178 -15.13 -9.58 -24.29
C PRO A 178 -13.80 -10.35 -24.23
N GLY A 179 -12.69 -9.65 -24.44
CA GLY A 179 -11.38 -10.25 -24.26
C GLY A 179 -11.29 -10.95 -22.91
N GLU A 180 -10.39 -11.92 -22.79
CA GLU A 180 -10.12 -12.49 -21.47
C GLU A 180 -9.61 -11.36 -20.57
N THR A 181 -10.36 -11.06 -19.49
CA THR A 181 -9.87 -10.17 -18.44
C THR A 181 -8.89 -10.97 -17.61
N LYS A 182 -7.62 -10.59 -17.63
CA LYS A 182 -6.54 -11.36 -16.99
C LYS A 182 -5.58 -10.43 -16.28
N VAL A 183 -5.10 -10.85 -15.12
CA VAL A 183 -3.97 -10.21 -14.43
C VAL A 183 -2.81 -11.18 -14.41
N ILE A 184 -1.63 -10.70 -14.79
CA ILE A 184 -0.36 -11.41 -14.73
C ILE A 184 0.53 -10.64 -13.76
N VAL A 185 1.10 -11.32 -12.78
CA VAL A 185 1.99 -10.73 -11.76
C VAL A 185 3.37 -11.35 -11.87
N ARG A 186 4.39 -10.49 -11.82
CA ARG A 186 5.81 -10.86 -11.78
C ARG A 186 6.52 -10.06 -10.70
N GLY A 187 7.36 -10.75 -9.94
CA GLY A 187 8.05 -10.14 -8.81
C GLY A 187 9.17 -11.01 -8.26
N LYS A 188 9.77 -10.54 -7.18
CA LYS A 188 10.81 -11.25 -6.44
C LYS A 188 10.46 -11.34 -4.96
N SER A 189 10.86 -12.44 -4.32
CA SER A 189 10.70 -12.67 -2.87
C SER A 189 11.90 -13.44 -2.31
N TYR A 190 11.70 -14.49 -1.52
CA TYR A 190 12.79 -15.32 -0.98
C TYR A 190 12.97 -16.56 -1.85
N PRO A 191 14.20 -17.10 -2.02
CA PRO A 191 14.42 -18.30 -2.83
C PRO A 191 13.62 -19.51 -2.35
N ASN A 192 12.93 -20.19 -3.28
CA ASN A 192 12.13 -21.39 -3.00
C ASN A 192 11.07 -21.23 -1.89
N SER A 193 10.52 -20.02 -1.72
CA SER A 193 9.44 -19.70 -0.78
C SER A 193 8.10 -19.52 -1.48
N ASP A 194 7.03 -19.64 -0.70
CA ASP A 194 5.66 -19.48 -1.18
C ASP A 194 5.19 -18.03 -0.98
N VAL A 195 4.84 -17.37 -2.09
CA VAL A 195 4.24 -16.04 -2.10
C VAL A 195 2.73 -16.17 -2.09
N HIS A 196 2.08 -15.63 -1.07
CA HIS A 196 0.63 -15.60 -0.94
C HIS A 196 0.07 -14.36 -1.63
N ILE A 197 -0.84 -14.56 -2.58
CA ILE A 197 -1.49 -13.49 -3.36
C ILE A 197 -2.93 -13.33 -2.89
N LEU A 198 -3.28 -12.10 -2.51
CA LEU A 198 -4.58 -11.72 -2.03
C LEU A 198 -5.27 -10.82 -3.05
N LEU A 199 -6.59 -10.97 -3.17
CA LEU A 199 -7.49 -10.05 -3.85
C LEU A 199 -8.53 -9.59 -2.83
N ASP A 200 -8.62 -8.29 -2.60
CA ASP A 200 -9.51 -7.64 -1.64
C ASP A 200 -9.46 -8.31 -0.24
N GLY A 201 -8.23 -8.62 0.20
CA GLY A 201 -7.96 -9.24 1.51
C GLY A 201 -8.17 -10.76 1.59
N LYS A 202 -8.56 -11.43 0.50
CA LYS A 202 -8.72 -12.89 0.46
C LYS A 202 -7.64 -13.54 -0.39
N VAL A 203 -7.03 -14.61 0.12
CA VAL A 203 -6.05 -15.40 -0.65
C VAL A 203 -6.72 -16.03 -1.87
N ILE A 204 -6.22 -15.70 -3.06
CA ILE A 204 -6.67 -16.25 -4.35
C ILE A 204 -5.68 -17.24 -4.96
N GLY A 205 -4.42 -17.20 -4.52
CA GLY A 205 -3.38 -18.06 -5.05
C GLY A 205 -2.10 -18.03 -4.24
N ILE A 206 -1.26 -19.01 -4.51
CA ILE A 206 0.10 -19.11 -3.96
C ILE A 206 1.02 -19.36 -5.14
N ALA A 207 2.06 -18.54 -5.27
CA ALA A 207 3.10 -18.70 -6.29
C ALA A 207 4.41 -19.04 -5.61
N ARG A 208 5.04 -20.14 -6.01
CA ARG A 208 6.34 -20.54 -5.48
C ARG A 208 7.46 -19.89 -6.27
N THR A 209 8.42 -19.27 -5.59
CA THR A 209 9.60 -18.70 -6.22
C THR A 209 10.58 -19.77 -6.69
N ASP A 210 11.40 -19.43 -7.68
CA ASP A 210 12.56 -20.23 -8.08
C ASP A 210 13.81 -19.92 -7.22
N SER A 211 14.96 -20.48 -7.62
CA SER A 211 16.24 -20.27 -6.92
C SER A 211 16.80 -18.85 -7.08
N LEU A 212 16.34 -18.09 -8.09
CA LEU A 212 16.68 -16.67 -8.28
C LEU A 212 15.66 -15.74 -7.60
N ALA A 213 14.79 -16.34 -6.77
CA ALA A 213 13.68 -15.73 -6.07
C ALA A 213 12.61 -15.09 -6.97
N ASP A 214 12.55 -15.44 -8.25
CA ASP A 214 11.52 -14.95 -9.17
C ASP A 214 10.22 -15.73 -8.98
N PHE A 215 9.07 -15.04 -9.01
CA PHE A 215 7.76 -15.68 -9.06
C PHE A 215 6.89 -15.14 -10.21
N TYR A 216 5.97 -16.00 -10.64
CA TYR A 216 4.97 -15.72 -11.66
C TYR A 216 3.60 -16.18 -11.18
N PHE A 217 2.60 -15.33 -11.35
CA PHE A 217 1.21 -15.65 -11.05
C PHE A 217 0.29 -15.09 -12.14
N GLU A 218 -0.76 -15.82 -12.49
CA GLU A 218 -1.80 -15.31 -13.38
C GLU A 218 -3.19 -15.71 -12.86
N THR A 219 -4.18 -14.85 -13.10
CA THR A 219 -5.58 -15.11 -12.79
C THR A 219 -6.50 -14.41 -13.79
N ASP A 220 -7.57 -15.10 -14.17
CA ASP A 220 -8.71 -14.59 -14.93
C ASP A 220 -10.00 -14.56 -14.09
N GLU A 221 -9.95 -15.00 -12.82
CA GLU A 221 -11.07 -15.02 -11.88
C GLU A 221 -11.21 -13.68 -11.12
N LEU A 222 -11.40 -12.59 -11.86
CA LEU A 222 -11.56 -11.26 -11.26
C LEU A 222 -12.61 -10.40 -11.97
N ALA A 223 -13.28 -9.56 -11.19
CA ALA A 223 -14.24 -8.60 -11.71
C ALA A 223 -13.51 -7.35 -12.26
N PRO A 224 -13.91 -6.82 -13.43
CA PRO A 224 -13.45 -5.50 -13.87
C PRO A 224 -13.85 -4.42 -12.87
N GLY A 225 -12.97 -3.46 -12.62
CA GLY A 225 -13.18 -2.44 -11.58
C GLY A 225 -11.90 -2.08 -10.84
N VAL A 226 -12.02 -1.34 -9.74
CA VAL A 226 -10.91 -1.11 -8.82
C VAL A 226 -10.72 -2.37 -7.97
N SER A 227 -9.50 -2.88 -7.90
CA SER A 227 -9.15 -4.09 -7.16
C SER A 227 -7.90 -3.87 -6.34
N GLY A 228 -7.91 -4.34 -5.09
CA GLY A 228 -6.76 -4.33 -4.20
C GLY A 228 -6.06 -5.68 -4.20
N PHE A 229 -4.79 -5.72 -4.63
CA PHE A 229 -3.94 -6.89 -4.53
C PHE A 229 -3.02 -6.80 -3.31
N GLY A 230 -2.84 -7.90 -2.60
CA GLY A 230 -1.90 -8.01 -1.49
C GLY A 230 -0.91 -9.15 -1.71
N PHE A 231 0.33 -8.96 -1.28
CA PHE A 231 1.40 -9.94 -1.42
C PHE A 231 2.18 -10.04 -0.12
N TRP A 232 2.36 -11.26 0.39
CA TRP A 232 3.25 -11.53 1.51
C TRP A 232 3.89 -12.91 1.35
N SER A 233 5.01 -13.12 2.02
CA SER A 233 5.78 -14.36 1.96
C SER A 233 6.33 -14.73 3.33
N GLU A 234 6.63 -16.01 3.51
CA GLU A 234 7.32 -16.56 4.67
C GLU A 234 8.66 -17.13 4.22
N ASP A 235 9.72 -16.80 4.93
CA ASP A 235 11.06 -17.29 4.62
C ASP A 235 11.27 -18.74 5.11
N PRO A 236 12.41 -19.38 4.77
CA PRO A 236 12.67 -20.77 5.17
C PRO A 236 12.76 -21.01 6.68
N VAL A 237 12.95 -19.96 7.49
CA VAL A 237 13.04 -20.04 8.96
C VAL A 237 11.73 -19.65 9.66
N GLY A 238 10.68 -19.30 8.90
CA GLY A 238 9.34 -19.02 9.40
C GLY A 238 9.08 -17.53 9.69
N LEU A 239 9.99 -16.63 9.35
CA LEU A 239 9.74 -15.20 9.47
C LEU A 239 8.87 -14.73 8.31
N LYS A 240 7.94 -13.81 8.60
CA LYS A 240 7.00 -13.28 7.61
C LYS A 240 7.34 -11.86 7.19
N SER A 241 7.21 -11.58 5.90
CA SER A 241 7.32 -10.24 5.31
C SER A 241 6.27 -9.28 5.87
N THR A 242 6.41 -7.99 5.54
CA THR A 242 5.28 -7.04 5.52
C THR A 242 4.33 -7.37 4.37
N LEU A 243 3.06 -6.94 4.47
CA LEU A 243 2.09 -7.09 3.39
C LEU A 243 2.29 -5.96 2.37
N LEU A 244 2.75 -6.28 1.17
CA LEU A 244 2.79 -5.33 0.06
C LEU A 244 1.39 -5.24 -0.57
N SER A 245 0.79 -4.06 -0.59
CA SER A 245 -0.57 -3.87 -1.10
C SER A 245 -0.59 -2.89 -2.28
N LEU A 246 -1.30 -3.24 -3.35
CA LEU A 246 -1.40 -2.47 -4.59
C LEU A 246 -2.87 -2.29 -4.96
N THR A 247 -3.29 -1.08 -5.30
CA THR A 247 -4.67 -0.85 -5.78
C THR A 247 -4.61 -0.30 -7.20
N PHE A 248 -5.30 -0.95 -8.13
CA PHE A 248 -5.38 -0.50 -9.52
C PHE A 248 -6.72 -0.86 -10.15
N ARG A 249 -7.00 -0.26 -11.31
CA ARG A 249 -8.21 -0.53 -12.08
C ARG A 249 -7.98 -1.63 -13.11
N VAL A 250 -8.70 -2.74 -12.97
CA VAL A 250 -8.78 -3.84 -13.94
C VAL A 250 -9.76 -3.44 -15.05
N THR A 251 -9.25 -3.36 -16.28
CA THR A 251 -10.05 -3.05 -17.47
C THR A 251 -10.66 -4.33 -18.05
N SER A 252 -11.98 -4.31 -18.27
CA SER A 252 -12.70 -5.44 -18.89
C SER A 252 -12.13 -5.73 -20.29
N GLY A 253 -11.84 -6.99 -20.58
CA GLY A 253 -11.35 -7.39 -21.89
C GLY A 253 -9.87 -7.11 -22.15
N ALA A 254 -9.10 -6.79 -21.10
CA ALA A 254 -7.69 -6.51 -21.17
C ALA A 254 -6.87 -7.46 -20.28
N VAL A 255 -5.60 -7.64 -20.66
CA VAL A 255 -4.57 -8.32 -19.86
C VAL A 255 -3.75 -7.24 -19.15
N THR A 256 -3.84 -7.19 -17.83
CA THR A 256 -3.02 -6.32 -16.98
C THR A 256 -1.76 -7.06 -16.53
N ASN A 257 -0.59 -6.54 -16.88
CA ASN A 257 0.70 -7.03 -16.37
C ASN A 257 1.14 -6.17 -15.19
N ILE A 258 1.38 -6.80 -14.05
CA ILE A 258 1.99 -6.20 -12.86
C ILE A 258 3.43 -6.71 -12.78
N SER A 259 4.38 -5.79 -12.80
CA SER A 259 5.81 -6.09 -12.62
C SER A 259 6.40 -5.23 -11.51
N GLY A 260 7.51 -5.67 -10.92
CA GLY A 260 8.17 -4.95 -9.82
C GLY A 260 7.57 -5.27 -8.44
N VAL A 261 6.87 -6.40 -8.30
CA VAL A 261 6.36 -6.83 -7.00
C VAL A 261 7.51 -7.38 -6.16
N TYR A 262 8.20 -6.51 -5.45
CA TYR A 262 9.36 -6.81 -4.63
C TYR A 262 8.96 -6.94 -3.17
N ILE A 263 8.97 -8.18 -2.65
CA ILE A 263 8.64 -8.46 -1.24
C ILE A 263 9.81 -8.05 -0.36
N SER A 264 9.56 -7.22 0.65
CA SER A 264 10.55 -6.73 1.60
C SER A 264 11.35 -7.87 2.27
N PRO A 265 12.59 -7.63 2.72
CA PRO A 265 13.33 -8.61 3.52
C PRO A 265 12.55 -9.03 4.78
N THR A 266 12.72 -10.26 5.22
CA THR A 266 12.42 -10.59 6.62
C THR A 266 13.52 -10.05 7.51
N ILE A 267 13.19 -9.82 8.78
CA ILE A 267 14.13 -9.32 9.78
C ILE A 267 13.78 -9.88 11.16
N ASP A 268 14.81 -10.25 11.91
CA ASP A 268 14.77 -10.53 13.34
C ASP A 268 16.13 -10.21 13.97
N ILE A 269 16.23 -10.31 15.30
CA ILE A 269 17.43 -10.00 16.07
C ILE A 269 17.72 -11.09 17.10
N ASP A 270 19.00 -11.39 17.30
CA ASP A 270 19.44 -12.41 18.25
C ASP A 270 19.18 -12.02 19.72
N LYS A 271 19.26 -10.72 20.03
CA LYS A 271 19.11 -10.15 21.38
C LYS A 271 18.15 -8.98 21.36
N LYS A 272 17.07 -9.08 22.14
CA LYS A 272 16.12 -7.97 22.36
C LYS A 272 16.59 -6.97 23.42
N THR A 273 17.53 -7.40 24.27
CA THR A 273 18.14 -6.59 25.32
C THR A 273 19.64 -6.83 25.28
N VAL A 274 20.44 -5.78 25.22
CA VAL A 274 21.88 -5.87 25.05
C VAL A 274 22.58 -4.79 25.88
N LYS A 275 23.75 -5.15 26.42
CA LYS A 275 24.58 -4.17 27.10
C LYS A 275 25.20 -3.24 26.06
N ARG A 276 25.21 -1.93 26.35
CA ARG A 276 25.94 -0.98 25.52
C ARG A 276 27.40 -1.40 25.34
N GLY A 277 27.84 -1.44 24.08
CA GLY A 277 29.16 -1.87 23.66
C GLY A 277 29.25 -3.35 23.30
N ASP A 278 28.24 -4.17 23.65
CA ASP A 278 28.13 -5.54 23.17
C ASP A 278 27.53 -5.56 21.75
N ASP A 279 27.80 -6.63 21.03
CA ASP A 279 27.31 -6.83 19.67
C ASP A 279 25.89 -7.42 19.65
N ILE A 280 25.09 -6.96 18.69
CA ILE A 280 23.82 -7.57 18.26
C ILE A 280 23.97 -8.12 16.84
N MET A 281 23.23 -9.16 16.53
CA MET A 281 23.12 -9.73 15.19
C MET A 281 21.70 -9.57 14.68
N VAL A 282 21.55 -8.74 13.64
CA VAL A 282 20.31 -8.58 12.88
C VAL A 282 20.38 -9.49 11.67
N PHE A 283 19.33 -10.27 11.41
CA PHE A 283 19.35 -11.26 10.35
C PHE A 283 17.98 -11.44 9.69
N GLY A 284 17.97 -12.09 8.53
CA GLY A 284 16.75 -12.48 7.84
C GLY A 284 17.03 -13.06 6.46
N ASN A 285 16.02 -13.02 5.61
CA ASN A 285 16.07 -13.48 4.22
C ASN A 285 15.55 -12.41 3.27
N THR A 286 16.13 -12.38 2.07
CA THR A 286 15.80 -11.50 0.95
C THR A 286 16.07 -12.26 -0.37
N ILE A 287 16.15 -11.56 -1.50
CA ILE A 287 16.61 -12.10 -2.78
C ILE A 287 18.11 -12.50 -2.70
N PRO A 288 18.59 -13.42 -3.55
CA PRO A 288 20.01 -13.79 -3.60
C PRO A 288 20.93 -12.66 -4.05
N GLU A 289 22.16 -12.65 -3.51
CA GLU A 289 23.28 -11.82 -3.98
C GLU A 289 22.91 -10.33 -4.19
N SER A 290 22.20 -9.76 -3.22
CA SER A 290 21.73 -8.38 -3.24
C SER A 290 22.18 -7.59 -2.02
N GLY A 291 22.37 -6.29 -2.20
CA GLY A 291 22.59 -5.35 -1.11
C GLY A 291 21.35 -5.27 -0.22
N VAL A 292 21.56 -5.30 1.10
CA VAL A 292 20.56 -5.15 2.14
C VAL A 292 20.98 -3.99 3.02
N ASN A 293 20.19 -2.92 3.00
CA ASN A 293 20.39 -1.76 3.85
C ASN A 293 19.61 -1.96 5.15
N VAL A 294 20.34 -2.07 6.25
CA VAL A 294 19.82 -2.15 7.61
C VAL A 294 19.85 -0.75 8.22
N HIS A 295 18.68 -0.26 8.60
CA HIS A 295 18.46 1.02 9.24
C HIS A 295 18.24 0.79 10.73
N ILE A 296 19.12 1.28 11.57
CA ILE A 296 18.99 1.28 13.04
C ILE A 296 18.66 2.70 13.47
N ASN A 297 17.47 2.89 14.03
CA ASN A 297 16.98 4.17 14.50
C ASN A 297 17.25 4.35 16.00
N SER A 298 17.98 5.41 16.29
CA SER A 298 18.33 5.98 17.60
C SER A 298 18.04 7.49 17.51
N PRO A 299 18.41 8.38 18.45
CA PRO A 299 18.30 9.81 18.22
C PRO A 299 19.02 10.28 16.93
N GLN A 300 20.00 9.49 16.47
CA GLN A 300 20.52 9.50 15.11
C GLN A 300 20.25 8.16 14.41
N GLU A 301 19.95 8.20 13.10
CA GLU A 301 19.85 6.99 12.28
C GLU A 301 21.24 6.49 11.82
N PHE A 302 21.43 5.17 11.90
CA PHE A 302 22.60 4.45 11.38
C PHE A 302 22.16 3.54 10.24
N ILE A 303 22.75 3.73 9.06
CA ILE A 303 22.45 2.94 7.85
C ILE A 303 23.69 2.15 7.47
N ASN A 304 23.55 0.83 7.40
CA ASN A 304 24.62 -0.09 7.07
C ASN A 304 24.17 -1.05 5.97
N SER A 305 25.07 -1.37 5.04
CA SER A 305 24.78 -2.27 3.94
C SER A 305 25.53 -3.59 4.09
N VAL A 306 24.83 -4.70 3.88
CA VAL A 306 25.38 -6.07 3.82
C VAL A 306 24.90 -6.77 2.55
N GLU A 307 25.60 -7.81 2.11
CA GLU A 307 25.18 -8.60 0.95
C GLU A 307 24.49 -9.88 1.41
N SER A 308 23.41 -10.26 0.73
CA SER A 308 22.77 -11.57 0.93
C SER A 308 23.54 -12.70 0.25
N THR A 309 23.38 -13.90 0.80
CA THR A 309 23.96 -15.14 0.26
C THR A 309 23.19 -15.65 -0.97
N GLU A 310 23.68 -16.71 -1.61
CA GLU A 310 23.00 -17.39 -2.74
C GLU A 310 21.61 -17.93 -2.34
N ASP A 311 21.42 -18.30 -1.07
CA ASP A 311 20.14 -18.74 -0.52
C ASP A 311 19.26 -17.56 -0.04
N GLY A 312 19.71 -16.32 -0.26
CA GLY A 312 19.00 -15.10 0.14
C GLY A 312 19.10 -14.77 1.64
N ALA A 313 19.78 -15.58 2.46
CA ALA A 313 20.02 -15.26 3.86
C ALA A 313 21.02 -14.11 4.01
N TRP A 314 20.80 -13.22 4.98
CA TRP A 314 21.68 -12.11 5.30
C TRP A 314 21.81 -11.95 6.82
N GLU A 315 22.99 -11.51 7.25
CA GLU A 315 23.32 -11.30 8.66
C GLU A 315 24.19 -10.04 8.78
N PHE A 316 23.88 -9.21 9.77
CA PHE A 316 24.62 -8.00 10.09
C PHE A 316 24.90 -7.93 11.58
N VAL A 317 26.19 -7.87 11.93
CA VAL A 317 26.64 -7.68 13.31
C VAL A 317 26.90 -6.19 13.55
N PHE A 318 26.20 -5.62 14.52
CA PHE A 318 26.32 -4.22 14.91
C PHE A 318 26.83 -4.10 16.34
N ASN A 319 27.87 -3.30 16.54
CA ASN A 319 28.36 -2.98 17.88
C ASN A 319 27.55 -1.82 18.46
N THR A 320 26.96 -2.00 19.64
CA THR A 320 26.02 -1.03 20.24
C THR A 320 26.66 0.14 20.97
N GLU A 321 27.99 0.27 20.99
CA GLU A 321 28.70 1.40 21.59
C GLU A 321 28.17 2.80 21.18
N PRO A 322 27.84 3.08 19.90
CA PRO A 322 27.38 4.40 19.49
C PRO A 322 25.91 4.69 19.80
N LEU A 323 25.15 3.71 20.31
CA LEU A 323 23.73 3.88 20.65
C LEU A 323 23.57 4.49 22.05
N GLU A 324 22.48 5.23 22.25
CA GLU A 324 22.08 5.69 23.58
C GLU A 324 21.53 4.52 24.41
N GLU A 325 21.42 4.68 25.73
CA GLU A 325 20.88 3.61 26.59
C GLU A 325 19.35 3.70 26.64
N GLU A 326 18.69 3.30 25.56
CA GLU A 326 17.24 3.35 25.41
C GLU A 326 16.70 2.30 24.41
N PHE A 327 15.45 2.51 23.95
CA PHE A 327 14.85 1.72 22.88
C PHE A 327 15.31 2.18 21.51
N HIS A 328 15.67 1.21 20.69
CA HIS A 328 15.98 1.39 19.28
C HIS A 328 15.09 0.51 18.43
N THR A 329 14.96 0.90 17.16
CA THR A 329 14.28 0.09 16.17
C THR A 329 15.21 -0.22 15.03
N ALA A 330 15.02 -1.38 14.40
CA ALA A 330 15.70 -1.75 13.17
C ALA A 330 14.70 -2.18 12.10
N LYS A 331 14.97 -1.77 10.87
CA LYS A 331 14.25 -2.18 9.66
C LYS A 331 15.25 -2.39 8.53
N ALA A 332 14.91 -3.21 7.54
CA ALA A 332 15.78 -3.53 6.42
C ALA A 332 15.03 -3.42 5.09
N MET A 333 15.76 -3.09 4.03
CA MET A 333 15.29 -3.11 2.65
C MET A 333 16.40 -3.62 1.75
N PHE A 334 16.07 -4.25 0.62
CA PHE A 334 17.08 -4.66 -0.34
C PHE A 334 17.20 -3.66 -1.49
N THR A 335 18.37 -3.65 -2.12
CA THR A 335 18.65 -2.89 -3.34
C THR A 335 19.13 -3.83 -4.44
N ILE A 336 18.65 -3.61 -5.67
CA ILE A 336 19.09 -4.28 -6.89
C ILE A 336 19.75 -3.22 -7.75
N ALA A 337 21.04 -3.39 -8.02
CA ALA A 337 21.74 -2.56 -8.98
C ALA A 337 21.11 -2.71 -10.38
N SER A 338 20.71 -1.60 -10.99
CA SER A 338 20.20 -1.54 -12.35
C SER A 338 21.01 -0.54 -13.18
N GLU A 339 20.98 -0.64 -14.51
CA GLU A 339 21.79 0.22 -15.39
C GLU A 339 21.40 1.72 -15.28
N ASP A 340 20.14 2.02 -14.96
CA ASP A 340 19.61 3.39 -14.89
C ASP A 340 19.46 3.92 -13.45
N THR A 341 18.88 3.14 -12.54
CA THR A 341 18.65 3.52 -11.13
C THR A 341 18.49 2.28 -10.26
N ASP A 342 19.15 2.24 -9.10
CA ASP A 342 19.03 1.12 -8.17
C ASP A 342 17.56 0.93 -7.75
N LEU A 343 17.04 -0.27 -7.99
CA LEU A 343 15.68 -0.63 -7.60
C LEU A 343 15.68 -1.05 -6.14
N GLN A 344 14.66 -0.66 -5.40
CA GLN A 344 14.57 -0.92 -3.97
C GLN A 344 13.26 -1.63 -3.62
N SER A 345 13.29 -2.45 -2.57
CA SER A 345 12.08 -2.98 -1.95
C SER A 345 11.48 -1.98 -0.96
N GLY A 346 10.24 -2.20 -0.54
CA GLY A 346 9.75 -1.57 0.70
C GLY A 346 10.52 -2.07 1.93
N PHE A 347 10.34 -1.38 3.05
CA PHE A 347 10.93 -1.79 4.33
C PHE A 347 10.30 -3.09 4.88
N SER A 348 11.12 -3.86 5.58
CA SER A 348 10.73 -5.00 6.40
C SER A 348 9.82 -4.56 7.56
N LYS A 349 9.42 -5.52 8.40
CA LYS A 349 8.86 -5.18 9.71
C LYS A 349 9.88 -4.36 10.51
N SER A 350 9.38 -3.47 11.37
CA SER A 350 10.22 -2.84 12.38
C SER A 350 10.34 -3.78 13.58
N ILE A 351 11.57 -4.09 13.97
CA ILE A 351 11.88 -4.81 15.20
C ILE A 351 12.43 -3.82 16.23
N SER A 352 12.19 -4.09 17.51
CA SER A 352 12.66 -3.24 18.61
C SER A 352 13.65 -3.99 19.49
N PHE A 353 14.66 -3.29 19.97
CA PHE A 353 15.62 -3.79 20.93
C PHE A 353 16.04 -2.68 21.90
N PHE A 354 16.45 -3.07 23.10
CA PHE A 354 16.88 -2.16 24.16
C PHE A 354 18.39 -2.25 24.37
N VAL A 355 19.05 -1.09 24.41
CA VAL A 355 20.45 -0.95 24.80
C VAL A 355 20.51 -0.35 26.19
N GLY A 356 21.23 -0.96 27.12
CA GLY A 356 21.41 -0.37 28.45
C GLY A 356 22.11 -1.30 29.42
N THR A 357 22.14 -0.95 30.70
CA THR A 357 22.70 -1.84 31.71
C THR A 357 21.80 -3.06 31.87
N VAL A 358 22.27 -4.23 31.44
CA VAL A 358 21.71 -5.52 31.86
C VAL A 358 22.13 -5.72 33.32
N GLY A 359 21.42 -5.10 34.25
CA GLY A 359 21.76 -5.17 35.67
C GLY A 359 21.21 -6.44 36.30
N GLY A 360 22.13 -7.28 36.76
CA GLY A 360 21.91 -8.29 37.80
C GLY A 360 20.98 -9.45 37.44
N THR A 361 21.19 -10.59 38.09
CA THR A 361 20.10 -11.55 38.30
C THR A 361 19.05 -10.82 39.14
N ALA A 362 17.93 -10.43 38.53
CA ALA A 362 16.79 -9.86 39.26
C ALA A 362 16.45 -10.77 40.45
N VAL A 363 16.09 -10.17 41.59
CA VAL A 363 15.69 -10.91 42.80
C VAL A 363 14.45 -11.80 42.53
N CYS A 364 13.66 -11.41 41.54
CA CYS A 364 12.54 -12.15 40.98
C CYS A 364 12.88 -12.61 39.56
N ASP A 365 12.98 -13.93 39.38
CA ASP A 365 13.28 -14.54 38.08
C ASP A 365 12.19 -14.16 37.05
N GLU A 366 12.62 -13.86 35.82
CA GLU A 366 11.76 -13.77 34.63
C GLU A 366 10.60 -12.74 34.72
N ALA A 367 10.71 -11.67 35.52
CA ALA A 367 9.66 -10.67 35.68
C ALA A 367 8.29 -11.18 36.19
N ASP A 368 8.26 -12.38 36.77
CA ASP A 368 7.12 -12.93 37.52
C ASP A 368 7.10 -12.32 38.92
N LEU A 369 6.50 -11.13 39.03
CA LEU A 369 6.55 -10.30 40.24
C LEU A 369 5.68 -10.86 41.37
N ASN A 370 4.72 -11.73 41.05
CA ASN A 370 3.87 -12.39 42.05
C ASN A 370 4.25 -13.85 42.34
N ALA A 371 5.25 -14.39 41.62
CA ALA A 371 5.75 -15.76 41.70
C ALA A 371 4.69 -16.84 41.41
N ASP A 372 3.77 -16.60 40.48
CA ASP A 372 2.72 -17.54 40.09
C ASP A 372 3.09 -18.47 38.91
N GLY A 373 4.29 -18.29 38.35
CA GLY A 373 4.84 -19.03 37.23
C GLY A 373 4.35 -18.53 35.87
N ARG A 374 3.75 -17.33 35.81
CA ARG A 374 3.33 -16.65 34.59
C ARG A 374 3.69 -15.18 34.68
N VAL A 375 3.93 -14.58 33.53
CA VAL A 375 4.03 -13.13 33.38
C VAL A 375 2.84 -12.65 32.58
N ASN A 376 1.97 -11.89 33.24
CA ASN A 376 0.73 -11.39 32.66
C ASN A 376 0.34 -10.03 33.23
N ILE A 377 -0.91 -9.62 32.99
CA ILE A 377 -1.44 -8.32 33.43
C ILE A 377 -1.38 -8.12 34.95
N THR A 378 -1.32 -9.20 35.73
CA THR A 378 -1.15 -9.14 37.17
C THR A 378 0.24 -8.63 37.53
N ASP A 379 1.28 -9.17 36.91
CA ASP A 379 2.66 -8.70 37.09
C ASP A 379 2.80 -7.27 36.61
N PHE A 380 2.19 -6.94 35.46
CA PHE A 380 2.18 -5.56 34.98
C PHE A 380 1.53 -4.59 35.98
N SER A 381 0.46 -5.00 36.65
CA SER A 381 -0.16 -4.18 37.69
C SER A 381 0.75 -3.98 38.92
N ILE A 382 1.59 -4.96 39.24
CA ILE A 382 2.58 -4.87 40.33
C ILE A 382 3.74 -3.96 39.91
N LEU A 383 4.20 -4.06 38.67
CA LEU A 383 5.22 -3.19 38.12
C LEU A 383 4.78 -1.73 38.13
N LEU A 384 3.56 -1.44 37.64
CA LEU A 384 2.98 -0.10 37.69
C LEU A 384 2.76 0.41 39.12
N TYR A 385 2.45 -0.47 40.07
CA TYR A 385 2.35 -0.08 41.48
C TYR A 385 3.69 0.41 42.04
N HIS A 386 4.80 -0.15 41.55
CA HIS A 386 6.16 0.22 41.94
C HIS A 386 6.82 1.27 41.04
N TRP A 387 6.09 1.89 40.11
CA TRP A 387 6.64 2.86 39.16
C TRP A 387 7.36 4.03 39.85
N GLY A 388 8.59 4.32 39.40
CA GLY A 388 9.47 5.36 39.94
C GLY A 388 10.04 5.05 41.34
N THR A 389 10.03 3.79 41.76
CA THR A 389 10.63 3.33 43.03
C THR A 389 11.87 2.48 42.78
N ASP A 390 12.65 2.18 43.82
CA ASP A 390 13.85 1.31 43.79
C ASP A 390 13.52 -0.13 44.21
N ASN A 391 12.30 -0.61 43.92
CA ASN A 391 11.87 -1.93 44.36
C ASN A 391 12.70 -3.03 43.69
N GLU A 392 13.53 -3.74 44.46
CA GLU A 392 14.46 -4.76 43.95
C GLU A 392 13.81 -5.87 43.09
N CYS A 393 12.51 -6.15 43.25
CA CYS A 393 11.81 -7.16 42.45
C CYS A 393 11.23 -6.55 41.17
N ALA A 394 10.62 -5.37 41.24
CA ALA A 394 10.04 -4.70 40.07
C ALA A 394 11.09 -3.99 39.20
N ASP A 395 12.24 -3.62 39.77
CA ASP A 395 13.42 -3.09 39.09
C ASP A 395 14.17 -4.27 38.45
N GLN A 396 13.61 -4.73 37.33
CA GLN A 396 14.07 -5.89 36.58
C GLN A 396 15.45 -5.70 35.97
N ASN A 397 15.84 -4.46 35.65
CA ASN A 397 17.17 -4.16 35.11
C ASN A 397 18.17 -3.69 36.20
N GLN A 398 17.73 -3.61 37.46
CA GLN A 398 18.52 -3.21 38.64
C GLN A 398 19.24 -1.86 38.46
N ASN A 399 18.60 -0.90 37.78
CA ASN A 399 19.14 0.45 37.55
C ASN A 399 18.83 1.44 38.69
N GLY A 400 18.02 1.03 39.66
CA GLY A 400 17.61 1.82 40.83
C GLY A 400 16.29 2.58 40.66
N GLU A 401 15.58 2.43 39.54
CA GLU A 401 14.29 3.05 39.28
C GLU A 401 13.40 2.17 38.38
N VAL A 402 12.23 1.78 38.89
CA VAL A 402 11.21 1.04 38.12
C VAL A 402 10.60 1.96 37.06
N ASP A 403 10.92 1.72 35.79
CA ASP A 403 10.49 2.56 34.69
C ASP A 403 10.09 1.77 33.43
N LEU A 404 10.09 2.46 32.28
CA LEU A 404 9.77 1.88 30.98
C LEU A 404 10.71 0.72 30.60
N ILE A 405 11.93 0.71 31.11
CA ILE A 405 12.90 -0.33 30.84
C ILE A 405 12.47 -1.62 31.56
N ASP A 406 12.04 -1.55 32.81
CA ASP A 406 11.57 -2.73 33.55
C ASP A 406 10.30 -3.31 32.95
N PHE A 407 9.39 -2.43 32.50
CA PHE A 407 8.21 -2.86 31.75
C PHE A 407 8.59 -3.65 30.50
N SER A 408 9.66 -3.26 29.80
CA SER A 408 10.12 -3.99 28.62
C SER A 408 10.69 -5.37 28.95
N VAL A 409 11.41 -5.50 30.07
CA VAL A 409 11.92 -6.79 30.54
C VAL A 409 10.74 -7.71 30.87
N MET A 410 9.68 -7.16 31.47
CA MET A 410 8.43 -7.89 31.67
C MET A 410 7.77 -8.34 30.37
N MET A 411 7.73 -7.47 29.36
CA MET A 411 7.17 -7.83 28.06
C MET A 411 7.96 -8.93 27.34
N TYR A 412 9.26 -9.08 27.63
CA TYR A 412 10.07 -10.19 27.12
C TYR A 412 9.60 -11.55 27.66
N TYR A 413 9.29 -11.62 28.96
CA TYR A 413 8.83 -12.86 29.60
C TYR A 413 7.33 -13.07 29.50
N TRP A 414 6.60 -12.19 28.80
CA TRP A 414 5.15 -12.22 28.73
C TRP A 414 4.61 -13.58 28.25
N THR A 415 3.78 -14.20 29.09
CA THR A 415 3.21 -15.54 28.83
C THR A 415 1.73 -15.53 28.48
N GLY A 416 1.04 -14.39 28.64
CA GLY A 416 -0.39 -14.25 28.33
C GLY A 416 -1.27 -14.08 29.56
#